data_AF-A0A9N8MEH7-F1
#
_entry.id   AF-A0A9N8MEH7-F1
#
_cell.length_a   1.000
_cell.length_b   1.000
_cell.length_c   1.000
_cell.angle_alpha   90.00
_cell.angle_beta   90.00
_cell.angle_gamma   90.00
#
_symmetry.space_group_name_H-M   'P 1'
#
loop_
_entity.id
_entity.type
_entity.pdbx_description
1 polymer ?
#
loop_
_entity_poly.entity_id
_entity_poly.type
_entity_poly.pdbx_seq_one_letter_code
_entity_poly.pdbx_strand_id
1 'polypeptide(L)'
;AFATELQRHIGPNTDVPAGDIGFTGREAGIFFGTAKNLRNEWSGLITGKSPDWGGSWVRPEATGYGLVYYVSEMIQYVEGKDEASAYSGKKVAVSGSGQVAQCAALK
;
A
#
# COMPACT_ATOMS: atom_id res chain seq x y z
N ALA A 1 -24.10 -0.23 5.86
CA ALA A 1 -24.55 0.64 4.75
C ALA A 1 -23.61 0.53 3.55
N PHE A 2 -22.37 1.05 3.61
CA PHE A 2 -21.46 1.05 2.45
C PHE A 2 -21.10 -0.35 1.91
N ALA A 3 -20.57 -1.24 2.76
CA ALA A 3 -20.17 -2.59 2.36
C ALA A 3 -21.35 -3.46 1.88
N THR A 4 -22.55 -3.22 2.39
CA THR A 4 -23.77 -3.97 2.02
C THR A 4 -24.16 -3.76 0.56
N GLU A 5 -23.93 -2.56 0.04
CA GLU A 5 -24.22 -2.23 -1.36
C GLU A 5 -23.01 -2.52 -2.26
N LEU A 6 -21.83 -1.98 -1.92
CA LEU A 6 -20.66 -2.07 -2.80
C LEU A 6 -20.24 -3.52 -3.09
N GLN A 7 -20.44 -4.45 -2.14
CA GLN A 7 -20.05 -5.86 -2.32
C GLN A 7 -20.65 -6.52 -3.57
N ARG A 8 -21.79 -6.03 -4.05
CA ARG A 8 -22.50 -6.56 -5.24
C ARG A 8 -21.78 -6.23 -6.54
N HIS A 9 -20.92 -5.20 -6.53
CA HIS A 9 -20.30 -4.60 -7.72
C HIS A 9 -18.79 -4.88 -7.80
N ILE A 10 -18.20 -5.46 -6.75
CA ILE A 10 -16.77 -5.77 -6.67
C ILE A 10 -16.54 -7.28 -6.67
N GLY A 11 -15.31 -7.72 -6.85
CA GLY A 11 -14.98 -9.13 -6.91
C GLY A 11 -13.50 -9.36 -7.23
N PRO A 12 -12.93 -10.51 -6.85
CA PRO A 12 -11.50 -10.78 -7.07
C PRO A 12 -11.09 -10.71 -8.56
N ASN A 13 -12.05 -10.89 -9.48
CA ASN A 13 -11.86 -10.83 -10.92
C ASN A 13 -12.73 -9.73 -11.59
N THR A 14 -13.16 -8.72 -10.83
CA THR A 14 -14.05 -7.66 -11.33
C THR A 14 -13.52 -6.29 -10.93
N ASP A 15 -13.46 -6.03 -9.63
CA ASP A 15 -12.93 -4.80 -9.06
C ASP A 15 -12.42 -5.14 -7.65
N VAL A 16 -11.18 -4.72 -7.35
CA VAL A 16 -10.49 -5.02 -6.09
C VAL A 16 -10.06 -3.70 -5.44
N PRO A 17 -10.93 -3.10 -4.61
CA PRO A 17 -10.64 -1.84 -3.95
C PRO A 17 -9.47 -1.92 -2.95
N ALA A 18 -8.99 -0.73 -2.56
CA ALA A 18 -7.95 -0.55 -1.56
C ALA A 18 -8.32 0.58 -0.59
N GLY A 19 -7.46 0.83 0.39
CA GLY A 19 -7.57 1.99 1.27
C GLY A 19 -6.99 3.26 0.67
N ASP A 20 -7.48 4.40 1.19
CA ASP A 20 -7.06 5.76 0.85
C ASP A 20 -7.26 6.65 2.11
N ILE A 21 -7.17 7.98 1.98
CA ILE A 21 -7.44 8.94 3.04
C ILE A 21 -8.84 8.68 3.63
N GLY A 22 -8.87 8.37 4.94
CA GLY A 22 -10.10 8.04 5.66
C GLY A 22 -10.52 6.56 5.58
N PHE A 23 -9.79 5.72 4.84
CA PHE A 23 -10.01 4.28 4.77
C PHE A 23 -8.72 3.52 5.12
N THR A 24 -8.56 3.23 6.41
CA THR A 24 -7.38 2.56 6.96
C THR A 24 -7.62 1.06 7.14
N GLY A 25 -6.66 0.35 7.76
CA GLY A 25 -6.81 -1.07 8.10
C GLY A 25 -8.05 -1.38 8.96
N ARG A 26 -8.52 -0.42 9.77
CA ARG A 26 -9.75 -0.57 10.56
C ARG A 26 -10.99 -0.63 9.66
N GLU A 27 -11.15 0.35 8.77
CA GLU A 27 -12.27 0.40 7.82
C GLU A 27 -12.23 -0.80 6.86
N ALA A 28 -11.03 -1.19 6.41
CA ALA A 28 -10.81 -2.37 5.58
C ALA A 28 -11.31 -3.66 6.26
N GLY A 29 -11.02 -3.85 7.55
CA GLY A 29 -11.48 -5.01 8.32
C GLY A 29 -13.01 -5.05 8.47
N ILE A 30 -13.64 -3.91 8.79
CA ILE A 30 -15.09 -3.79 8.89
C ILE A 30 -15.76 -4.10 7.55
N PHE A 31 -15.22 -3.54 6.46
CA PHE A 31 -15.71 -3.76 5.11
C PHE A 31 -15.60 -5.23 4.71
N PHE A 32 -14.40 -5.82 4.81
CA PHE A 32 -14.14 -7.19 4.41
C PHE A 32 -14.97 -8.18 5.23
N GLY A 33 -15.08 -7.98 6.55
CA GLY A 33 -15.91 -8.81 7.41
C GLY A 33 -17.38 -8.78 7.00
N THR A 34 -17.92 -7.58 6.72
CA THR A 34 -19.31 -7.42 6.26
C THR A 34 -19.54 -8.10 4.90
N ALA A 35 -18.67 -7.83 3.92
CA ALA A 35 -18.80 -8.37 2.58
C ALA A 35 -18.63 -9.89 2.56
N LYS A 36 -17.66 -10.43 3.30
CA LYS A 36 -17.46 -11.88 3.49
C LYS A 36 -18.72 -12.54 4.03
N ASN A 37 -19.36 -11.95 5.03
CA ASN A 37 -20.57 -12.51 5.63
C ASN A 37 -21.77 -12.47 4.68
N LEU A 38 -21.91 -11.42 3.87
CA LEU A 38 -23.02 -11.30 2.90
C LEU A 38 -22.84 -12.21 1.68
N ARG A 39 -21.60 -12.40 1.22
CA ARG A 39 -21.27 -13.21 0.03
C ARG A 39 -20.99 -14.68 0.36
N ASN A 40 -20.75 -14.98 1.64
CA ASN A 40 -20.21 -16.26 2.08
C ASN A 40 -18.94 -16.67 1.31
N GLU A 41 -18.04 -15.71 1.09
CA GLU A 41 -16.86 -15.86 0.25
C GLU A 41 -15.62 -15.27 0.95
N TRP A 42 -14.55 -16.06 1.05
CA TRP A 42 -13.24 -15.58 1.46
C TRP A 42 -12.34 -15.51 0.24
N SER A 43 -12.07 -14.31 -0.26
CA SER A 43 -11.25 -14.09 -1.46
C SER A 43 -10.51 -12.76 -1.40
N GLY A 44 -9.75 -12.44 -2.44
CA GLY A 44 -9.06 -11.17 -2.62
C GLY A 44 -10.02 -10.01 -2.94
N LEU A 45 -11.10 -9.84 -2.17
CA LEU A 45 -12.13 -8.85 -2.45
C LEU A 45 -11.63 -7.40 -2.30
N ILE A 46 -10.69 -7.19 -1.38
CA ILE A 46 -9.96 -5.93 -1.23
C ILE A 46 -8.47 -6.21 -1.02
N THR A 47 -7.64 -5.22 -1.34
CA THR A 47 -6.23 -5.18 -0.92
C THR A 47 -6.10 -4.35 0.36
N GLY A 48 -5.01 -4.53 1.09
CA GLY A 48 -4.81 -3.83 2.37
C GLY A 48 -5.35 -4.46 3.61
N LYS A 49 -5.48 -5.77 3.52
CA LYS A 49 -5.80 -6.65 4.63
C LYS A 49 -4.62 -6.74 5.61
N SER A 50 -4.91 -7.05 6.88
CA SER A 50 -3.86 -7.43 7.84
C SER A 50 -3.23 -8.76 7.39
N PRO A 51 -1.94 -9.01 7.66
CA PRO A 51 -1.31 -10.31 7.39
C PRO A 51 -2.13 -11.50 7.93
N ASP A 52 -2.77 -11.35 9.09
CA ASP A 52 -3.57 -12.41 9.73
C ASP A 52 -4.78 -12.88 8.91
N TRP A 53 -5.22 -12.10 7.91
CA TRP A 53 -6.38 -12.42 7.07
C TRP A 53 -6.16 -12.09 5.59
N GLY A 54 -4.98 -12.41 5.07
CA GLY A 54 -4.66 -12.35 3.64
C GLY A 54 -4.07 -11.01 3.18
N GLY A 55 -3.45 -10.28 4.11
CA GLY A 55 -2.60 -9.13 3.84
C GLY A 55 -1.22 -9.53 3.33
N SER A 56 -0.51 -8.55 2.76
CA SER A 56 0.87 -8.73 2.32
C SER A 56 1.82 -8.02 3.27
N TRP A 57 2.93 -8.67 3.59
CA TRP A 57 4.10 -8.00 4.17
C TRP A 57 4.60 -6.91 3.22
N VAL A 58 5.28 -5.90 3.76
CA VAL A 58 5.80 -4.74 3.04
C VAL A 58 4.72 -3.80 2.47
N ARG A 59 3.42 -4.16 2.52
CA ARG A 59 2.37 -3.27 2.02
C ARG A 59 2.38 -1.89 2.67
N PRO A 60 2.61 -1.76 4.00
CA PRO A 60 2.70 -0.43 4.59
C PRO A 60 3.80 0.45 4.00
N GLU A 61 4.93 -0.16 3.64
CA GLU A 61 6.14 0.50 3.16
C GLU A 61 6.20 0.67 1.65
N ALA A 62 5.43 -0.15 0.90
CA ALA A 62 5.58 -0.37 -0.53
C ALA A 62 5.74 0.92 -1.37
N THR A 63 4.88 1.92 -1.15
CA THR A 63 4.93 3.16 -1.94
C THR A 63 6.14 4.02 -1.59
N GLY A 64 6.46 4.18 -0.30
CA GLY A 64 7.61 4.98 0.13
C GLY A 64 8.92 4.33 -0.28
N TYR A 65 9.05 3.02 -0.07
CA TYR A 65 10.25 2.27 -0.45
C TYR A 65 10.40 2.21 -1.96
N GLY A 66 9.29 1.97 -2.69
CA GLY A 66 9.27 1.97 -4.14
C GLY A 66 9.75 3.30 -4.74
N LEU A 67 9.33 4.44 -4.16
CA LEU A 67 9.82 5.76 -4.57
C LEU A 67 11.34 5.88 -4.39
N VAL A 68 11.85 5.48 -3.22
CA VAL A 68 13.29 5.56 -2.93
C VAL A 68 14.08 4.65 -3.87
N TYR A 69 13.63 3.41 -4.10
CA TYR A 69 14.24 2.50 -5.07
C TYR A 69 14.23 3.09 -6.48
N TYR A 70 13.11 3.67 -6.93
CA TYR A 70 13.02 4.25 -8.26
C TYR A 70 14.04 5.37 -8.46
N VAL A 71 14.18 6.26 -7.47
CA VAL A 71 15.14 7.35 -7.53
C VAL A 71 16.58 6.85 -7.31
N SER A 72 16.81 5.76 -6.57
CA SER A 72 18.12 5.07 -6.53
C SER A 72 18.55 4.68 -7.94
N GLU A 73 17.68 4.02 -8.71
CA GLU A 73 17.97 3.61 -10.09
C GLU A 73 18.29 4.82 -10.98
N MET A 74 17.56 5.93 -10.82
CA MET A 74 17.84 7.17 -11.54
C MET A 74 19.23 7.74 -11.22
N ILE A 75 19.60 7.76 -9.94
CA ILE A 75 20.91 8.27 -9.50
C ILE A 75 22.03 7.35 -10.00
N GLN A 76 21.86 6.04 -9.89
CA GLN A 76 22.82 5.05 -10.39
C GLN A 76 23.08 5.24 -11.88
N TYR A 77 22.01 5.42 -12.66
CA TYR A 77 22.10 5.66 -14.11
C TYR A 77 22.85 6.95 -14.45
N VAL A 78 22.56 8.05 -13.76
CA VAL A 78 23.15 9.37 -14.08
C VAL A 78 24.57 9.52 -13.53
N GLU A 79 24.86 8.95 -12.36
CA GLU A 79 26.14 9.13 -11.66
C GLU A 79 27.10 7.94 -11.81
N GLY A 80 26.66 6.82 -12.41
CA GLY A 80 27.46 5.59 -12.53
C GLY A 80 27.78 4.93 -11.19
N LYS A 81 26.90 5.13 -10.19
CA LYS A 81 27.05 4.62 -8.82
C LYS A 81 26.36 3.27 -8.62
N ASP A 82 26.72 2.58 -7.55
CA ASP A 82 25.98 1.42 -7.05
C ASP A 82 24.79 1.85 -6.15
N GLU A 83 23.87 0.92 -5.91
CA GLU A 83 22.66 1.15 -5.11
C GLU A 83 23.01 1.66 -3.69
N ALA A 84 24.05 1.11 -3.07
CA ALA A 84 24.45 1.44 -1.70
C ALA A 84 24.95 2.88 -1.55
N SER A 85 25.47 3.47 -2.62
CA SER A 85 25.99 4.85 -2.62
C SER A 85 25.03 5.88 -3.22
N ALA A 86 23.89 5.46 -3.77
CA ALA A 86 22.95 6.35 -4.47
C ALA A 86 22.54 7.57 -3.64
N TYR A 87 22.20 7.39 -2.35
CA TYR A 87 21.82 8.49 -1.47
C TYR A 87 22.94 8.97 -0.54
N SER A 88 24.10 8.33 -0.55
CA SER A 88 25.17 8.63 0.40
C SER A 88 25.62 10.10 0.32
N GLY A 89 25.55 10.80 1.45
CA GLY A 89 25.90 12.21 1.58
C GLY A 89 24.90 13.20 0.96
N LYS A 90 23.79 12.74 0.36
CA LYS A 90 22.76 13.62 -0.20
C LYS A 90 21.81 14.11 0.88
N LYS A 91 21.42 15.39 0.81
CA LYS A 91 20.33 15.95 1.63
C LYS A 91 19.02 15.80 0.86
N VAL A 92 18.08 15.04 1.41
CA VAL A 92 16.77 14.78 0.80
C VAL A 92 15.69 15.54 1.56
N ALA A 93 14.93 16.38 0.86
CA ALA A 93 13.77 17.06 1.43
C ALA A 93 12.53 16.18 1.21
N VAL A 94 11.85 15.82 2.30
CA VAL A 94 10.60 15.06 2.28
C VAL A 94 9.48 15.94 2.83
N SER A 95 8.33 15.96 2.16
CA SER A 95 7.15 16.69 2.61
C SER A 95 5.98 15.73 2.89
N GLY A 96 5.05 16.18 3.74
CA GLY A 96 3.99 15.35 4.28
C GLY A 96 4.46 14.46 5.45
N SER A 97 3.50 13.88 6.16
CA SER A 97 3.75 13.03 7.33
C SER A 97 2.85 11.79 7.36
N GLY A 98 2.26 11.45 6.22
CA GLY A 98 1.49 10.22 6.04
C GLY A 98 2.38 9.01 5.78
N GLN A 99 1.76 7.87 5.54
CA GLN A 99 2.43 6.58 5.35
C GLN A 99 3.54 6.62 4.29
N VAL A 100 3.28 7.23 3.13
CA VAL A 100 4.27 7.34 2.05
C VAL A 100 5.51 8.13 2.50
N ALA A 101 5.31 9.30 3.12
CA ALA A 101 6.41 10.16 3.55
C ALA A 101 7.24 9.51 4.66
N GLN A 102 6.59 8.85 5.62
CA GLN A 102 7.28 8.12 6.69
C GLN A 102 8.15 7.00 6.13
N CYS A 103 7.59 6.16 5.25
CA CYS A 103 8.33 5.04 4.66
C CYS A 103 9.44 5.51 3.71
N ALA A 104 9.23 6.59 2.96
CA ALA A 104 10.29 7.18 2.12
C ALA A 104 11.44 7.77 2.96
N ALA A 105 11.14 8.38 4.11
CA ALA A 105 12.17 8.91 5.01
C ALA A 105 12.94 7.83 5.78
N LEU A 106 12.34 6.65 5.98
CA LEU A 106 12.97 5.52 6.67
C LEU A 106 13.90 4.69 5.79
N LYS A 107 13.68 4.68 4.47
CA LYS A 107 14.39 3.83 3.52
C LYS A 107 15.68 4.46 3.04
#